data_AF-A0A7S2YGW7-F1
#
_entry.id   AF-A0A7S2YGW7-F1
#
_cell.length_a   1.000
_cell.length_b   1.000
_cell.length_c   1.000
_cell.angle_alpha   90.00
_cell.angle_beta   90.00
_cell.angle_gamma   90.00
#
_symmetry.space_group_name_H-M   'P 1'
#
loop_
_entity.id
_entity.type
_entity.pdbx_description
1 polymer ?
#
loop_
_entity_poly.entity_id
_entity_poly.type
_entity_poly.pdbx_seq_one_letter_code
_entity_poly.pdbx_strand_id
1 'polypeptide(L)'
;EPVDVLCDTENVVSIATNLLVAADGTVRTIANAMEQADVEKLEQVQNPLAKWWAAKSQFRVQRYVDDNQRVYKTIPMQMPDDWRFDVNYSARSQGSVTNLDALPANGQGEYCGVLLLKKDDPLAQADTDPTQLRQRLDQDLPQFSGLLSDDVVAAVAKKPVSYLPGFRYVGPRLHQGNRCLMLGDCAHTVKPYFGLGANSALQDVKILGDILDQNKLDLTQSVHDYSKRQAGEAKALVKISRD
;
A
#
# COMPACT_ATOMS: atom_id res chain seq x y z
N GLU A 1 -24.12 -20.67 -9.49
CA GLU A 1 -24.03 -19.49 -8.63
C GLU A 1 -22.66 -19.50 -7.96
N PRO A 2 -21.90 -18.39 -7.94
CA PRO A 2 -20.67 -18.36 -7.15
C PRO A 2 -21.08 -18.37 -5.68
N VAL A 3 -20.57 -19.35 -4.94
CA VAL A 3 -20.72 -19.40 -3.49
C VAL A 3 -19.96 -18.22 -2.93
N ASP A 4 -20.69 -17.25 -2.39
CA ASP A 4 -20.11 -16.19 -1.57
C ASP A 4 -19.39 -16.87 -0.41
N VAL A 5 -18.06 -16.91 -0.46
CA VAL A 5 -17.25 -17.31 0.68
C VAL A 5 -17.25 -16.13 1.64
N LEU A 6 -18.36 -15.94 2.34
CA LEU A 6 -18.43 -15.08 3.51
C LEU A 6 -17.56 -15.73 4.58
N CYS A 7 -16.51 -15.02 5.01
CA CYS A 7 -15.72 -15.41 6.17
C CYS A 7 -16.68 -15.72 7.32
N ASP A 8 -16.53 -16.89 7.95
CA ASP A 8 -17.27 -17.26 9.14
C ASP A 8 -16.95 -16.28 10.27
N THR A 9 -17.89 -15.38 10.55
CA THR A 9 -17.79 -14.36 11.61
C THR A 9 -18.35 -14.84 12.94
N GLU A 10 -18.94 -16.03 12.99
CA GLU A 10 -19.60 -16.55 14.19
C GLU A 10 -18.64 -17.41 15.03
N ASN A 11 -17.68 -18.07 14.38
CA ASN A 11 -16.70 -18.89 15.06
C ASN A 11 -15.41 -18.13 15.42
N VAL A 12 -15.16 -17.97 16.72
CA VAL A 12 -13.92 -17.38 17.25
C VAL A 12 -12.99 -18.49 17.73
N VAL A 13 -11.77 -18.53 17.20
CA VAL A 13 -10.69 -19.40 17.69
C VAL A 13 -9.63 -18.53 18.37
N SER A 14 -9.28 -18.88 19.61
CA SER A 14 -8.18 -18.25 20.34
C SER A 14 -6.91 -19.07 20.18
N ILE A 15 -5.85 -18.45 19.69
CA ILE A 15 -4.52 -19.07 19.54
C ILE A 15 -3.50 -18.22 20.32
N ALA A 16 -2.67 -18.88 21.11
CA ALA A 16 -1.52 -18.25 21.76
C ALA A 16 -0.26 -18.47 20.93
N THR A 17 0.58 -17.44 20.82
CA THR A 17 1.87 -17.51 20.13
C THR A 17 2.96 -16.88 20.98
N ASN A 18 4.20 -17.33 20.76
CA ASN A 18 5.37 -16.70 21.35
C ASN A 18 5.70 -15.38 20.68
N LEU A 19 5.40 -15.19 19.39
CA LEU A 19 5.68 -13.96 18.65
C LEU A 19 4.51 -13.67 17.70
N LEU A 20 4.02 -12.44 17.71
CA LEU A 20 3.07 -11.92 16.75
C LEU A 20 3.77 -10.91 15.83
N VAL A 21 3.82 -11.21 14.54
CA VAL A 21 4.29 -10.30 13.49
C VAL A 21 3.08 -9.84 12.71
N ALA A 22 2.69 -8.57 12.87
CA ALA A 22 1.60 -7.97 12.15
C ALA A 22 2.03 -7.57 10.73
N ALA A 23 1.49 -8.31 9.76
CA ALA A 23 1.70 -8.12 8.32
C ALA A 23 0.34 -8.12 7.58
N ASP A 24 -0.72 -7.65 8.24
CA ASP A 24 -2.11 -7.59 7.77
C ASP A 24 -2.39 -6.43 6.79
N GLY A 25 -1.33 -5.96 6.11
CA GLY A 25 -1.41 -4.96 5.06
C GLY A 25 -2.05 -3.63 5.48
N THR A 26 -2.76 -3.00 4.56
CA THR A 26 -3.35 -1.66 4.75
C THR A 26 -4.58 -1.66 5.66
N VAL A 27 -5.12 -2.84 5.99
CA VAL A 27 -6.25 -3.02 6.93
C VAL A 27 -5.82 -2.62 8.35
N ARG A 28 -4.58 -2.98 8.74
CA ARG A 28 -3.94 -2.51 10.00
C ARG A 28 -4.76 -2.82 11.26
N THR A 29 -5.45 -3.94 11.30
CA THR A 29 -6.24 -4.40 12.46
C THR A 29 -5.38 -4.39 13.72
N ILE A 30 -4.18 -4.97 13.65
CA ILE A 30 -3.29 -5.07 14.82
C ILE A 30 -2.76 -3.69 15.23
N ALA A 31 -2.36 -2.86 14.27
CA ALA A 31 -1.86 -1.52 14.58
C ALA A 31 -2.93 -0.61 15.21
N ASN A 32 -4.17 -0.67 14.71
CA ASN A 32 -5.28 0.10 15.28
C ASN A 32 -5.59 -0.37 16.71
N ALA A 33 -5.61 -1.67 16.97
CA ALA A 33 -5.80 -2.22 18.31
C ALA A 33 -4.66 -1.81 19.28
N MET A 34 -3.41 -1.83 18.81
CA MET A 34 -2.25 -1.39 19.59
C MET A 34 -2.32 0.10 19.94
N GLU A 35 -2.71 0.96 18.98
CA GLU A 35 -2.90 2.40 19.20
C GLU A 35 -3.99 2.68 20.24
N GLN A 36 -5.15 2.01 20.12
CA GLN A 36 -6.24 2.14 21.08
C GLN A 36 -5.81 1.74 22.50
N ALA A 37 -5.19 0.56 22.65
CA ALA A 37 -4.72 0.08 23.96
C ALA A 37 -3.68 1.04 24.60
N ASP A 38 -2.90 1.73 23.78
CA ASP A 38 -1.94 2.74 24.23
C ASP A 38 -2.60 4.04 24.68
N VAL A 39 -3.64 4.48 23.97
CA VAL A 39 -4.47 5.64 24.39
C VAL A 39 -5.13 5.37 25.73
N GLU A 40 -5.78 4.22 25.90
CA GLU A 40 -6.45 3.84 27.14
C GLU A 40 -5.48 3.78 28.32
N LYS A 41 -4.28 3.22 28.12
CA LYS A 41 -3.22 3.22 29.16
C LYS A 41 -2.79 4.62 29.53
N LEU A 42 -2.63 5.52 28.55
CA LEU A 42 -2.19 6.89 28.79
C LEU A 42 -3.24 7.71 29.55
N GLU A 43 -4.53 7.44 29.33
CA GLU A 43 -5.64 8.07 30.06
C GLU A 43 -5.65 7.71 31.54
N GLN A 44 -5.24 6.49 31.88
CA GLN A 44 -5.14 6.01 33.26
C GLN A 44 -3.95 6.60 34.04
N VAL A 45 -2.97 7.22 33.36
CA VAL A 45 -1.82 7.85 34.04
C VAL A 45 -2.23 9.16 34.71
N GLN A 46 -2.32 9.14 36.04
CA GLN A 46 -2.68 10.32 36.83
C GLN A 46 -1.53 11.32 36.99
N ASN A 47 -0.28 10.83 37.08
CA ASN A 47 0.88 11.70 37.29
C ASN A 47 1.21 12.49 36.00
N PRO A 48 1.20 13.83 36.02
CA PRO A 48 1.41 14.65 34.81
C PRO A 48 2.79 14.46 34.15
N LEU A 49 3.85 14.29 34.94
CA LEU A 49 5.19 14.05 34.43
C LEU A 49 5.29 12.67 33.78
N ALA A 50 4.78 11.64 34.45
CA ALA A 50 4.75 10.29 33.89
C ALA A 50 3.92 10.24 32.60
N LYS A 51 2.78 10.95 32.56
CA LYS A 51 1.93 11.06 31.37
C LYS A 51 2.65 11.73 30.22
N TRP A 52 3.42 12.79 30.47
CA TRP A 52 4.21 13.46 29.44
C TRP A 52 5.29 12.54 28.85
N TRP A 53 6.01 11.78 29.67
CA TRP A 53 7.00 10.82 29.19
C TRP A 53 6.37 9.66 28.42
N ALA A 54 5.27 9.10 28.93
CA ALA A 54 4.52 8.03 28.26
C ALA A 54 3.94 8.50 26.91
N ALA A 55 3.45 9.74 26.82
CA ALA A 55 2.94 10.31 25.58
C ALA A 55 4.02 10.42 24.48
N LYS A 56 5.31 10.53 24.84
CA LYS A 56 6.41 10.59 23.86
C LYS A 56 6.75 9.23 23.25
N SER A 57 6.56 8.14 23.99
CA SER A 57 6.82 6.76 23.52
C SER A 57 5.54 6.02 23.07
N GLN A 58 4.41 6.72 23.08
CA GLN A 58 3.11 6.19 22.70
C GLN A 58 3.16 5.68 21.26
N PHE A 59 2.69 4.46 21.05
CA PHE A 59 2.46 3.91 19.72
C PHE A 59 1.37 4.72 19.02
N ARG A 60 1.65 5.19 17.80
CA ARG A 60 0.70 5.97 17.00
C ARG A 60 0.78 5.59 15.53
N VAL A 61 -0.35 5.60 14.87
CA VAL A 61 -0.46 5.52 13.42
C VAL A 61 -0.64 6.94 12.89
N GLN A 62 0.42 7.50 12.32
CA GLN A 62 0.33 8.76 11.59
C GLN A 62 -0.45 8.52 10.30
N ARG A 63 -1.59 9.21 10.18
CA ARG A 63 -2.46 9.18 8.99
C ARG A 63 -2.34 10.52 8.28
N TYR A 64 -2.14 10.50 6.96
CA TYR A 64 -2.18 11.69 6.14
C TYR A 64 -3.54 11.80 5.45
N VAL A 65 -3.97 13.04 5.21
CA VAL A 65 -5.13 13.33 4.36
C VAL A 65 -4.80 12.91 2.93
N ASP A 66 -5.71 12.16 2.30
CA ASP A 66 -5.57 11.76 0.89
C ASP A 66 -6.14 12.85 -0.03
N ASP A 67 -5.41 13.96 -0.11
CA ASP A 67 -5.75 15.15 -0.91
C ASP A 67 -5.57 14.96 -2.43
N ASN A 68 -4.91 13.86 -2.83
CA ASN A 68 -4.66 13.51 -4.23
C ASN A 68 -5.04 12.05 -4.49
N GLN A 69 -6.28 11.69 -4.14
CA GLN A 69 -6.80 10.34 -4.34
C GLN A 69 -6.86 10.00 -5.83
N ARG A 70 -6.39 8.80 -6.14
CA ARG A 70 -6.31 8.27 -7.51
C ARG A 70 -7.05 6.94 -7.57
N VAL A 71 -7.80 6.78 -8.65
CA VAL A 71 -8.35 5.50 -9.06
C VAL A 71 -7.42 4.92 -10.11
N TYR A 72 -7.17 3.61 -10.04
CA TYR A 72 -6.43 2.91 -11.06
C TYR A 72 -7.31 1.89 -11.78
N LYS A 73 -7.07 1.72 -13.08
CA LYS A 73 -7.62 0.62 -13.89
C LYS A 73 -6.46 -0.07 -14.59
N THR A 74 -6.36 -1.39 -14.46
CA THR A 74 -5.38 -2.14 -15.24
C THR A 74 -5.84 -2.28 -16.68
N ILE A 75 -4.92 -2.39 -17.63
CA ILE A 75 -5.21 -2.53 -19.06
C ILE A 75 -4.30 -3.65 -19.59
N PRO A 76 -4.84 -4.77 -20.09
CA PRO A 76 -4.02 -5.73 -20.82
C PRO A 76 -3.60 -5.10 -22.16
N MET A 77 -2.32 -5.16 -22.49
CA MET A 77 -1.75 -4.53 -23.68
C MET A 77 -0.81 -5.50 -24.39
N GLN A 78 -0.77 -5.41 -25.72
CA GLN A 78 0.25 -6.02 -26.54
C GLN A 78 1.10 -4.91 -27.16
N MET A 79 2.41 -4.94 -26.92
CA MET A 79 3.33 -4.00 -27.54
C MET A 79 3.67 -4.43 -28.98
N PRO A 80 3.91 -3.48 -29.89
CA PRO A 80 4.36 -3.78 -31.25
C PRO A 80 5.69 -4.54 -31.28
N ASP A 81 5.88 -5.41 -32.27
CA ASP A 81 7.09 -6.25 -32.40
C ASP A 81 8.39 -5.45 -32.61
N ASP A 82 8.29 -4.21 -33.09
CA ASP A 82 9.41 -3.28 -33.27
C ASP A 82 9.77 -2.50 -32.01
N TRP A 83 9.01 -2.66 -30.92
CA TRP A 83 9.28 -2.05 -29.63
C TRP A 83 10.13 -2.94 -28.72
N ARG A 84 10.75 -2.34 -27.71
CA ARG A 84 11.51 -3.08 -26.70
C ARG A 84 10.57 -3.67 -25.64
N PHE A 85 10.72 -4.95 -25.33
CA PHE A 85 9.88 -5.63 -24.34
C PHE A 85 10.47 -5.67 -22.92
N ASP A 86 11.66 -5.10 -22.74
CA ASP A 86 12.42 -5.12 -21.49
C ASP A 86 12.41 -3.77 -20.76
N VAL A 87 11.52 -2.86 -21.16
CA VAL A 87 11.41 -1.51 -20.57
C VAL A 87 9.98 -1.19 -20.17
N ASN A 88 9.85 -0.31 -19.19
CA ASN A 88 8.57 0.30 -18.83
C ASN A 88 8.28 1.47 -19.77
N TYR A 89 7.02 1.61 -20.18
CA TYR A 89 6.56 2.76 -20.95
C TYR A 89 5.59 3.57 -20.11
N SER A 90 5.81 4.88 -20.04
CA SER A 90 4.96 5.76 -19.23
C SER A 90 4.58 7.00 -20.01
N ALA A 91 3.34 7.45 -19.83
CA ALA A 91 2.90 8.74 -20.34
C ALA A 91 1.93 9.42 -19.39
N ARG A 92 1.89 10.74 -19.49
CA ARG A 92 1.11 11.61 -18.64
C ARG A 92 0.53 12.72 -19.49
N SER A 93 -0.78 12.92 -19.38
CA SER A 93 -1.47 14.00 -20.06
C SER A 93 -1.18 15.36 -19.42
N GLN A 94 -1.45 16.43 -20.16
CA GLN A 94 -1.25 17.79 -19.67
C GLN A 94 -2.02 18.02 -18.35
N GLY A 95 -1.36 18.60 -17.35
CA GLY A 95 -1.96 18.79 -16.02
C GLY A 95 -2.09 17.51 -15.17
N SER A 96 -1.51 16.38 -15.61
CA SER A 96 -1.52 15.10 -14.89
C SER A 96 -2.93 14.59 -14.58
N VAL A 97 -3.86 14.82 -15.50
CA VAL A 97 -5.26 14.36 -15.39
C VAL A 97 -5.32 12.86 -15.57
N THR A 98 -4.60 12.35 -16.57
CA THR A 98 -4.51 10.94 -16.92
C THR A 98 -3.04 10.52 -16.97
N ASN A 99 -2.68 9.45 -16.26
CA ASN A 99 -1.36 8.82 -16.39
C ASN A 99 -1.53 7.37 -16.78
N LEU A 100 -0.63 6.84 -17.60
CA LEU A 100 -0.54 5.41 -17.88
C LEU A 100 0.90 4.95 -17.72
N ASP A 101 1.10 3.93 -16.90
CA ASP A 101 2.35 3.19 -16.76
C ASP A 101 2.14 1.76 -17.28
N ALA A 102 2.88 1.36 -18.31
CA ALA A 102 2.85 0.02 -18.88
C ALA A 102 4.10 -0.75 -18.45
N LEU A 103 3.86 -1.85 -17.74
CA LEU A 103 4.89 -2.72 -17.19
C LEU A 103 4.93 -4.05 -17.96
N PRO A 104 6.12 -4.58 -18.32
CA PRO A 104 6.23 -5.89 -18.95
C PRO A 104 5.57 -6.97 -18.09
N ALA A 105 4.64 -7.73 -18.68
CA ALA A 105 4.04 -8.89 -18.03
C ALA A 105 4.81 -10.18 -18.36
N ASN A 106 5.39 -10.25 -19.56
CA ASN A 106 6.21 -11.38 -19.99
C ASN A 106 7.28 -10.94 -21.02
N GLY A 107 8.09 -11.90 -21.49
CA GLY A 107 9.12 -11.67 -22.51
C GLY A 107 8.63 -11.70 -23.97
N GLN A 108 7.31 -11.69 -24.20
CA GLN A 108 6.65 -11.81 -25.51
C GLN A 108 5.87 -10.54 -25.88
N GLY A 109 6.17 -9.40 -25.24
CA GLY A 109 5.53 -8.12 -25.52
C GLY A 109 4.14 -7.95 -24.89
N GLU A 110 3.71 -8.86 -24.01
CA GLU A 110 2.52 -8.63 -23.19
C GLU A 110 2.83 -7.66 -22.05
N TYR A 111 1.95 -6.70 -21.84
CA TYR A 111 2.12 -5.63 -20.86
C TYR A 111 0.87 -5.46 -20.00
N CYS A 112 1.08 -5.08 -18.75
CA CYS A 112 0.05 -4.58 -17.86
C CYS A 112 0.14 -3.06 -17.79
N GLY A 113 -0.77 -2.37 -18.47
CA GLY A 113 -0.99 -0.94 -18.32
C GLY A 113 -1.71 -0.63 -17.01
N VAL A 114 -1.33 0.46 -16.34
CA VAL A 114 -1.99 0.99 -15.15
C VAL A 114 -2.41 2.42 -15.48
N LEU A 115 -3.70 2.59 -15.76
CA LEU A 115 -4.32 3.88 -16.00
C LEU A 115 -4.70 4.52 -14.67
N LEU A 116 -4.13 5.69 -14.35
CA LEU A 116 -4.45 6.47 -13.16
C LEU A 116 -5.31 7.68 -13.52
N LEU A 117 -6.44 7.79 -12.82
CA LEU A 117 -7.41 8.87 -12.95
C LEU A 117 -7.62 9.55 -11.60
N LYS A 118 -7.99 10.83 -11.61
CA LYS A 118 -8.43 11.51 -10.39
C LYS A 118 -9.73 10.86 -9.91
N LYS A 119 -9.94 10.78 -8.59
CA LYS A 119 -11.15 10.20 -7.99
C LYS A 119 -12.44 10.76 -8.59
N ASP A 120 -12.48 12.08 -8.78
CA ASP A 120 -13.68 12.79 -9.20
C ASP A 120 -13.83 12.83 -10.74
N ASP A 121 -12.94 12.16 -11.47
CA ASP A 121 -13.07 12.01 -12.92
C ASP A 121 -14.26 11.08 -13.23
N PRO A 122 -15.18 11.46 -14.14
CA PRO A 122 -16.28 10.60 -14.54
C PRO A 122 -15.84 9.21 -15.03
N LEU A 123 -14.66 9.10 -15.65
CA LEU A 123 -14.12 7.84 -16.18
C LEU A 123 -13.46 6.97 -15.11
N ALA A 124 -13.30 7.49 -13.89
CA ALA A 124 -12.80 6.73 -12.75
C ALA A 124 -13.85 5.78 -12.16
N GLN A 125 -15.12 5.91 -12.55
CA GLN A 125 -16.21 5.05 -12.07
C GLN A 125 -16.21 3.68 -12.75
N ALA A 126 -16.94 2.73 -12.18
CA ALA A 126 -17.25 1.48 -12.85
C ALA A 126 -18.29 1.69 -13.96
N ASP A 127 -18.38 0.75 -14.90
CA ASP A 127 -19.40 0.72 -15.96
C ASP A 127 -19.54 2.04 -16.73
N THR A 128 -18.39 2.68 -17.01
CA THR A 128 -18.33 3.91 -17.81
C THR A 128 -18.63 3.63 -19.28
N ASP A 129 -19.05 4.64 -20.03
CA ASP A 129 -19.23 4.52 -21.48
C ASP A 129 -17.86 4.28 -22.16
N PRO A 130 -17.66 3.13 -22.84
CA PRO A 130 -16.40 2.83 -23.49
C PRO A 130 -16.03 3.81 -24.60
N THR A 131 -17.03 4.44 -25.23
CA THR A 131 -16.81 5.47 -26.26
C THR A 131 -16.15 6.70 -25.65
N GLN A 132 -16.59 7.11 -24.45
CA GLN A 132 -16.00 8.24 -23.74
C GLN A 132 -14.60 7.93 -23.24
N LEU A 133 -14.37 6.69 -22.76
CA LEU A 133 -13.03 6.25 -22.37
C LEU A 133 -12.09 6.24 -23.58
N ARG A 134 -12.54 5.73 -24.73
CA ARG A 134 -11.78 5.77 -26.00
C ARG A 134 -11.41 7.19 -26.39
N GLN A 135 -12.38 8.10 -26.42
CA GLN A 135 -12.15 9.52 -26.74
C GLN A 135 -11.14 10.17 -25.80
N ARG A 136 -11.22 9.88 -24.49
CA ARG A 136 -10.25 10.37 -23.51
C ARG A 136 -8.85 9.85 -23.81
N LEU A 137 -8.70 8.55 -24.09
CA LEU A 137 -7.39 7.96 -24.40
C LEU A 137 -6.81 8.52 -25.70
N ASP A 138 -7.62 8.68 -26.75
CA ASP A 138 -7.20 9.29 -28.02
C ASP A 138 -6.71 10.73 -27.83
N GLN A 139 -7.36 11.50 -26.95
CA GLN A 139 -6.98 12.89 -26.66
C GLN A 139 -5.74 12.98 -25.76
N ASP A 140 -5.72 12.23 -24.66
CA ASP A 140 -4.76 12.40 -23.58
C ASP A 140 -3.48 11.58 -23.81
N LEU A 141 -3.61 10.39 -24.41
CA LEU A 141 -2.56 9.37 -24.53
C LEU A 141 -2.63 8.65 -25.90
N PRO A 142 -2.62 9.38 -27.04
CA PRO A 142 -2.82 8.81 -28.38
C PRO A 142 -1.84 7.67 -28.70
N GLN A 143 -0.60 7.75 -28.20
CA GLN A 143 0.43 6.74 -28.37
C GLN A 143 0.08 5.38 -27.76
N PHE A 144 -0.72 5.37 -26.69
CA PHE A 144 -1.22 4.13 -26.08
C PHE A 144 -2.60 3.76 -26.60
N SER A 145 -3.46 4.74 -26.87
CA SER A 145 -4.80 4.48 -27.40
C SER A 145 -4.76 3.68 -28.71
N GLY A 146 -3.81 4.01 -29.60
CA GLY A 146 -3.62 3.28 -30.86
C GLY A 146 -3.22 1.81 -30.70
N LEU A 147 -2.77 1.38 -29.52
CA LEU A 147 -2.40 -0.01 -29.22
C LEU A 147 -3.57 -0.82 -28.65
N LEU A 148 -4.69 -0.18 -28.32
CA LEU A 148 -5.82 -0.82 -27.67
C LEU A 148 -6.93 -1.12 -28.68
N SER A 149 -7.39 -2.37 -28.67
CA SER A 149 -8.62 -2.75 -29.37
C SER A 149 -9.85 -2.22 -28.63
N ASP A 150 -10.93 -2.01 -29.37
CA ASP A 150 -12.19 -1.53 -28.78
C ASP A 150 -12.75 -2.50 -27.73
N ASP A 151 -12.52 -3.81 -27.90
CA ASP A 151 -12.88 -4.82 -26.91
C ASP A 151 -12.12 -4.64 -25.58
N VAL A 152 -10.82 -4.32 -25.64
CA VAL A 152 -10.02 -4.03 -24.45
C VAL A 152 -10.53 -2.78 -23.77
N VAL A 153 -10.79 -1.71 -24.52
CA VAL A 153 -11.35 -0.46 -23.97
C VAL A 153 -12.71 -0.73 -23.31
N ALA A 154 -13.57 -1.52 -23.96
CA ALA A 154 -14.87 -1.91 -23.42
C ALA A 154 -14.76 -2.72 -22.12
N ALA A 155 -13.79 -3.64 -22.04
CA ALA A 155 -13.53 -4.41 -20.84
C ALA A 155 -13.00 -3.52 -19.70
N VAL A 156 -12.09 -2.58 -19.99
CA VAL A 156 -11.54 -1.63 -19.02
C VAL A 156 -12.63 -0.68 -18.48
N ALA A 157 -13.55 -0.24 -19.34
CA ALA A 157 -14.64 0.64 -18.97
C ALA A 157 -15.56 0.03 -17.89
N LYS A 158 -15.73 -1.29 -17.90
CA LYS A 158 -16.53 -2.07 -16.93
C LYS A 158 -15.81 -2.37 -15.61
N LYS A 159 -14.50 -2.12 -15.52
CA LYS A 159 -13.74 -2.50 -14.30
C LYS A 159 -14.26 -1.77 -13.07
N PRO A 160 -14.30 -2.45 -11.90
CA PRO A 160 -14.67 -1.81 -10.65
C PRO A 160 -13.66 -0.74 -10.25
N VAL A 161 -14.09 0.17 -9.40
CA VAL A 161 -13.24 1.24 -8.87
C VAL A 161 -12.17 0.64 -7.95
N SER A 162 -10.90 0.90 -8.25
CA SER A 162 -9.77 0.48 -7.42
C SER A 162 -8.97 1.69 -6.95
N TYR A 163 -8.79 1.84 -5.64
CA TYR A 163 -8.11 3.00 -5.04
C TYR A 163 -6.68 2.68 -4.68
N LEU A 164 -5.80 3.67 -4.84
CA LEU A 164 -4.50 3.64 -4.19
C LEU A 164 -4.66 3.87 -2.68
N PRO A 165 -3.84 3.22 -1.83
CA PRO A 165 -3.94 3.41 -0.40
C PRO A 165 -3.47 4.82 0.02
N GLY A 166 -3.97 5.28 1.17
CA GLY A 166 -3.51 6.53 1.77
C GLY A 166 -2.12 6.38 2.41
N PHE A 167 -1.35 7.48 2.44
CA PHE A 167 -0.05 7.52 3.10
C PHE A 167 -0.22 7.38 4.62
N ARG A 168 0.47 6.41 5.21
CA ARG A 168 0.42 6.13 6.65
C ARG A 168 1.73 5.55 7.15
N TYR A 169 2.14 5.90 8.36
CA TYR A 169 3.24 5.19 9.04
C TYR A 169 2.97 5.03 10.53
N VAL A 170 3.57 3.99 11.12
CA VAL A 170 3.57 3.77 12.56
C VAL A 170 4.82 4.37 13.18
N GLY A 171 4.68 5.06 14.31
CA GLY A 171 5.80 5.61 15.05
C GLY A 171 5.41 6.10 16.45
N PRO A 172 6.39 6.38 17.33
CA PRO A 172 7.83 6.25 17.13
C PRO A 172 8.36 4.82 17.36
N ARG A 173 7.47 3.85 17.63
CA ARG A 173 7.81 2.44 17.82
C ARG A 173 6.94 1.54 16.94
N LEU A 174 7.51 0.45 16.44
CA LEU A 174 6.86 -0.55 15.58
C LEU A 174 6.53 -1.84 16.35
N HIS A 175 6.40 -1.77 17.67
CA HIS A 175 6.16 -2.93 18.52
C HIS A 175 5.26 -2.58 19.71
N GLN A 176 4.71 -3.60 20.39
CA GLN A 176 4.05 -3.48 21.69
C GLN A 176 4.48 -4.63 22.61
N GLY A 177 4.91 -4.29 23.82
CA GLY A 177 5.47 -5.26 24.76
C GLY A 177 6.72 -5.94 24.18
N ASN A 178 6.90 -7.23 24.49
CA ASN A 178 8.13 -7.94 24.15
C ASN A 178 7.96 -8.99 23.04
N ARG A 179 6.75 -9.12 22.48
CA ARG A 179 6.35 -10.23 21.60
C ARG A 179 5.43 -9.83 20.44
N CYS A 180 5.24 -8.54 20.19
CA CYS A 180 4.41 -8.06 19.08
C CYS A 180 5.15 -6.96 18.32
N LEU A 181 5.32 -7.12 17.00
CA LEU A 181 5.87 -6.10 16.10
C LEU A 181 5.11 -6.05 14.78
N MET A 182 5.39 -5.05 13.96
CA MET A 182 4.77 -4.87 12.64
C MET A 182 5.76 -4.52 11.54
N LEU A 183 5.41 -4.91 10.33
CA LEU A 183 6.21 -4.69 9.13
C LEU A 183 5.34 -4.46 7.89
N GLY A 184 5.98 -4.04 6.80
CA GLY A 184 5.35 -3.81 5.50
C GLY A 184 4.22 -2.80 5.58
N ASP A 185 3.18 -3.01 4.76
CA ASP A 185 2.03 -2.11 4.66
C ASP A 185 1.27 -1.91 5.99
N CYS A 186 1.42 -2.81 6.96
CA CYS A 186 0.87 -2.61 8.30
C CYS A 186 1.63 -1.52 9.07
N ALA A 187 2.95 -1.44 8.89
CA ALA A 187 3.80 -0.42 9.49
C ALA A 187 3.79 0.87 8.66
N HIS A 188 4.06 0.80 7.36
CA HIS A 188 4.23 1.94 6.46
C HIS A 188 3.53 1.67 5.11
N THR A 189 2.64 2.57 4.70
CA THR A 189 1.90 2.44 3.45
C THR A 189 2.20 3.65 2.58
N VAL A 190 2.58 3.37 1.33
CA VAL A 190 2.89 4.37 0.31
C VAL A 190 2.07 4.12 -0.95
N LYS A 191 1.85 5.18 -1.74
CA LYS A 191 1.35 5.03 -3.11
C LYS A 191 2.46 4.47 -4.00
N PRO A 192 2.13 3.69 -5.05
CA PRO A 192 3.11 2.99 -5.89
C PRO A 192 3.91 3.90 -6.84
N TYR A 193 4.04 5.20 -6.55
CA TYR A 193 4.72 6.15 -7.44
C TYR A 193 6.22 5.87 -7.60
N PHE A 194 6.87 5.35 -6.55
CA PHE A 194 8.29 5.00 -6.58
C PHE A 194 8.54 3.49 -6.67
N GLY A 195 7.49 2.65 -6.70
CA GLY A 195 7.66 1.19 -6.68
C GLY A 195 8.33 0.64 -5.42
N LEU A 196 8.34 1.40 -4.32
CA LEU A 196 9.10 1.02 -3.11
C LEU A 196 8.31 0.19 -2.09
N GLY A 197 6.98 0.17 -2.12
CA GLY A 197 6.16 -0.49 -1.09
C GLY A 197 6.56 -1.96 -0.85
N ALA A 198 6.52 -2.78 -1.90
CA ALA A 198 6.89 -4.20 -1.80
C ALA A 198 8.37 -4.40 -1.43
N ASN A 199 9.27 -3.61 -2.03
CA ASN A 199 10.71 -3.69 -1.76
C ASN A 199 11.04 -3.37 -0.30
N SER A 200 10.42 -2.32 0.26
CA SER A 200 10.59 -1.93 1.65
C SER A 200 9.97 -2.96 2.61
N ALA A 201 8.84 -3.56 2.27
CA ALA A 201 8.26 -4.65 3.06
C ALA A 201 9.18 -5.90 3.10
N LEU A 202 9.79 -6.27 1.97
CA LEU A 202 10.77 -7.36 1.92
C LEU A 202 12.05 -7.00 2.70
N GLN A 203 12.46 -5.74 2.65
CA GLN A 203 13.58 -5.25 3.44
C GLN A 203 13.31 -5.36 4.95
N ASP A 204 12.09 -5.06 5.41
CA ASP A 204 11.71 -5.27 6.80
C ASP A 204 11.87 -6.74 7.22
N VAL A 205 11.39 -7.68 6.39
CA VAL A 205 11.51 -9.12 6.66
C VAL A 205 12.97 -9.52 6.78
N LYS A 206 13.83 -9.06 5.86
CA LYS A 206 15.27 -9.32 5.91
C LYS A 206 15.88 -8.76 7.20
N ILE A 207 15.59 -7.50 7.53
CA ILE A 207 16.13 -6.83 8.72
C ILE A 207 15.68 -7.54 10.00
N LEU A 208 14.42 -7.97 10.07
CA LEU A 208 13.92 -8.75 11.19
C LEU A 208 14.68 -10.08 11.31
N GLY A 209 14.87 -10.80 10.20
CA GLY A 209 15.66 -12.03 10.17
C GLY A 209 17.09 -11.81 10.68
N ASP A 210 17.79 -10.80 10.15
CA ASP A 210 19.15 -10.45 10.58
C ASP A 210 19.22 -10.17 12.09
N ILE A 211 18.23 -9.48 12.65
CA ILE A 211 18.17 -9.12 14.08
C ILE A 211 17.90 -10.35 14.95
N LEU A 212 16.98 -11.22 14.52
CA LEU A 212 16.68 -12.47 15.22
C LEU A 212 17.93 -13.36 15.32
N ASP A 213 18.71 -13.45 14.24
CA ASP A 213 19.96 -14.20 14.21
C ASP A 213 21.02 -13.58 15.14
N GLN A 214 21.21 -12.25 15.05
CA GLN A 214 22.17 -11.52 15.88
C GLN A 214 21.87 -11.66 17.38
N ASN A 215 20.59 -11.62 17.75
CA ASN A 215 20.15 -11.75 19.13
C ASN A 215 19.96 -13.21 19.57
N LYS A 216 20.37 -14.19 18.75
CA LYS A 216 20.25 -15.63 19.06
C LYS A 216 18.83 -16.03 19.46
N LEU A 217 17.84 -15.48 18.76
CA LEU A 217 16.41 -15.67 19.00
C LEU A 217 15.91 -15.16 20.35
N ASP A 218 16.61 -14.23 21.02
CA ASP A 218 16.02 -13.44 22.10
C ASP A 218 14.93 -12.53 21.53
N LEU A 219 13.68 -12.99 21.62
CA LEU A 219 12.52 -12.28 21.09
C LEU A 219 12.30 -10.92 21.75
N THR A 220 12.59 -10.79 23.05
CA THR A 220 12.43 -9.51 23.74
C THR A 220 13.36 -8.51 23.10
N GLN A 221 14.64 -8.82 23.08
CA GLN A 221 15.65 -7.91 22.54
C GLN A 221 15.40 -7.63 21.05
N SER A 222 15.07 -8.66 20.27
CA SER A 222 14.82 -8.55 18.82
C SER A 222 13.68 -7.61 18.47
N VAL A 223 12.56 -7.69 19.18
CA VAL A 223 11.40 -6.80 18.96
C VAL A 223 11.77 -5.34 19.21
N HIS A 224 12.52 -5.07 20.28
CA HIS A 224 12.99 -3.72 20.62
C HIS A 224 14.00 -3.19 19.61
N ASP A 225 14.99 -4.00 19.24
CA ASP A 225 16.04 -3.63 18.28
C ASP A 225 15.48 -3.39 16.88
N TYR A 226 14.57 -4.24 16.42
CA TYR A 226 13.87 -4.05 15.14
C TYR A 226 13.11 -2.73 15.13
N SER A 227 12.32 -2.46 16.17
CA SER A 227 11.57 -1.22 16.27
C SER A 227 12.48 0.01 16.30
N LYS A 228 13.61 -0.05 17.01
CA LYS A 228 14.57 1.06 17.08
C LYS A 228 15.19 1.34 15.72
N ARG A 229 15.47 0.29 14.93
CA ARG A 229 16.07 0.40 13.61
C ARG A 229 15.07 0.88 12.55
N GLN A 230 13.88 0.29 12.49
CA GLN A 230 12.94 0.50 11.38
C GLN A 230 11.93 1.64 11.59
N ALA A 231 11.66 2.11 12.81
CA ALA A 231 10.67 3.18 13.01
C ALA A 231 11.02 4.48 12.28
N GLY A 232 12.32 4.82 12.22
CA GLY A 232 12.82 5.97 11.48
C GLY A 232 12.64 5.80 9.96
N GLU A 233 12.99 4.63 9.44
CA GLU A 233 12.88 4.27 8.02
C GLU A 233 11.42 4.27 7.54
N ALA A 234 10.51 3.66 8.32
CA ALA A 234 9.08 3.67 8.03
C ALA A 234 8.51 5.08 7.87
N LYS A 235 8.94 5.99 8.77
CA LYS A 235 8.57 7.41 8.71
C LYS A 235 9.19 8.11 7.50
N ALA A 236 10.48 7.88 7.23
CA ALA A 236 11.21 8.51 6.12
C ALA A 236 10.62 8.10 4.77
N LEU A 237 10.37 6.80 4.58
CA LEU A 237 9.76 6.24 3.37
C LEU A 237 8.44 6.92 3.03
N VAL A 238 7.54 7.03 4.01
CA VAL A 238 6.21 7.60 3.80
C VAL A 238 6.27 9.11 3.55
N LYS A 239 7.17 9.83 4.24
CA LYS A 239 7.35 11.26 4.00
C LYS A 239 7.91 11.55 2.61
N ILE A 240 9.01 10.90 2.21
CA ILE A 240 9.61 11.08 0.89
C ILE A 240 8.65 10.64 -0.22
N SER A 241 7.82 9.63 0.03
CA SER A 241 6.85 9.18 -0.98
C SER A 241 5.66 10.14 -1.17
N ARG A 242 5.40 10.99 -0.18
CA ARG A 242 4.27 11.92 -0.15
C ARG A 242 4.66 13.31 -0.61
N ASP A 243 5.77 13.82 -0.09
CA ASP A 243 6.24 15.20 -0.26
C ASP A 243 6.83 15.42 -1.67
#